data_AF-A0A423JUM4-F1
#
_entry.id   AF-A0A423JUM4-F1
#
_cell.length_a   1.000
_cell.length_b   1.000
_cell.length_c   1.000
_cell.angle_alpha   90.00
_cell.angle_beta   90.00
_cell.angle_gamma   90.00
#
_symmetry.space_group_name_H-M   'P 1'
#
loop_
_entity.id
_entity.type
_entity.pdbx_description
1 polymer ?
#
loop_
_entity_poly.entity_id
_entity_poly.type
_entity_poly.pdbx_seq_one_letter_code
_entity_poly.pdbx_strand_id
1 'polypeptide(L)'
;MKLTPCALLLALLTGTVIAAHAETYPVVGSDTQQSRDDQRRTILSNELATERKSLEQVNSELADAIKAQKSPDEVRTIAAKGLGHSNNIESLQRELDGLAGKPVQSRKAPFVPQRAEAAPAPSNAAPADVPYWDVYKRKQNTPPQPQVTDQEGEDGLNDSPAAGDKEATSGSTQ
;
A
#
# COMPACT_ATOMS: atom_id res chain seq x y z
N MET A 1 28.28 53.93 47.25
CA MET A 1 29.10 52.76 46.86
C MET A 1 28.40 51.48 47.30
N LYS A 2 28.25 50.54 46.37
CA LYS A 2 27.95 49.10 46.54
C LYS A 2 26.50 48.69 46.88
N LEU A 3 25.88 48.08 45.86
CA LEU A 3 24.62 47.35 45.81
C LEU A 3 24.74 46.00 46.53
N THR A 4 23.73 45.59 47.29
CA THR A 4 23.03 44.28 47.21
C THR A 4 21.96 44.19 48.31
N PRO A 5 20.76 43.69 48.00
CA PRO A 5 20.46 42.31 48.35
C PRO A 5 19.74 41.58 47.20
N CYS A 6 20.44 40.64 46.55
CA CYS A 6 19.81 39.56 45.79
C CYS A 6 19.77 38.34 46.70
N ALA A 7 18.69 38.19 47.46
CA ALA A 7 18.37 36.96 48.15
C ALA A 7 17.20 36.27 47.44
N LEU A 8 17.56 35.21 46.70
CA LEU A 8 16.85 33.94 46.69
C LEU A 8 15.32 33.99 46.59
N LEU A 9 14.83 33.96 45.34
CA LEU A 9 13.50 33.45 45.02
C LEU A 9 13.68 32.35 43.98
N LEU A 10 14.01 31.15 44.50
CA LEU A 10 14.08 29.91 43.74
C LEU A 10 13.13 28.93 44.40
N ALA A 11 11.90 28.83 43.89
CA ALA A 11 11.00 27.74 44.26
C ALA A 11 9.87 27.57 43.24
N LEU A 12 9.92 26.41 42.57
CA LEU A 12 8.80 25.66 41.99
C LEU A 12 8.04 26.28 40.81
N LEU A 13 8.60 26.07 39.62
CA LEU A 13 7.83 25.70 38.42
C LEU A 13 8.54 24.51 37.76
N THR A 14 8.45 23.33 38.38
CA THR A 14 8.67 22.06 37.66
C THR A 14 7.46 21.80 36.78
N GLY A 15 7.31 22.62 35.72
CA GLY A 15 6.55 22.21 34.57
C GLY A 15 7.35 21.11 33.91
N THR A 16 6.91 19.87 34.04
CA THR A 16 7.31 18.81 33.11
C THR A 16 6.84 19.24 31.74
N VAL A 17 7.71 19.95 31.02
CA VAL A 17 7.63 20.05 29.57
C VAL A 17 7.88 18.62 29.12
N ILE A 18 6.81 17.84 28.96
CA ILE A 18 6.83 16.70 28.05
C ILE A 18 7.01 17.37 26.69
N ALA A 19 8.28 17.66 26.36
CA ALA A 19 8.65 17.91 24.99
C ALA A 19 8.21 16.65 24.28
N ALA A 20 7.13 16.75 23.51
CA ALA A 20 6.87 15.79 22.46
C ALA A 20 8.19 15.76 21.68
N HIS A 21 8.93 14.67 21.83
CA HIS A 21 10.04 14.36 20.95
C HIS A 21 9.37 14.16 19.59
N ALA A 22 9.15 15.26 18.87
CA ALA A 22 9.12 15.22 17.43
C ALA A 22 10.50 14.68 17.09
N GLU A 23 10.58 13.36 16.89
CA GLU A 23 11.77 12.70 16.41
C GLU A 23 12.14 13.44 15.12
N THR A 24 13.16 14.30 15.22
CA THR A 24 13.67 15.02 14.07
C THR A 24 14.23 13.97 13.13
N TYR A 25 13.45 13.60 12.11
CA TYR A 25 13.90 12.66 11.09
C TYR A 25 15.23 13.15 10.53
N PRO A 26 16.23 12.27 10.40
CA PRO A 26 17.55 12.69 9.94
C PRO A 26 17.44 13.25 8.52
N VAL A 27 17.87 14.50 8.37
CA VAL A 27 17.98 15.14 7.05
C VAL A 27 19.15 14.48 6.32
N VAL A 28 18.87 13.83 5.21
CA VAL A 28 19.88 13.20 4.36
C VAL A 28 20.60 14.29 3.58
N GLY A 29 21.94 14.31 3.63
CA GLY A 29 22.74 15.26 2.86
C GLY A 29 22.62 15.01 1.35
N SER A 30 22.81 16.07 0.56
CA SER A 30 22.77 16.02 -0.92
C SER A 30 23.65 14.92 -1.49
N ASP A 31 24.85 14.76 -0.95
CA ASP A 31 25.83 13.79 -1.45
C ASP A 31 25.39 12.34 -1.19
N THR A 32 24.75 12.11 -0.05
CA THR A 32 24.17 10.80 0.26
C THR A 32 22.97 10.51 -0.64
N GLN A 33 22.14 11.51 -0.93
CA GLN A 33 21.03 11.36 -1.85
C GLN A 33 21.51 11.09 -3.28
N GLN A 34 22.51 11.83 -3.75
CA GLN A 34 23.11 11.64 -5.07
C GLN A 34 23.73 10.24 -5.20
N SER A 35 24.48 9.79 -4.19
CA SER A 35 25.06 8.44 -4.19
C SER A 35 24.00 7.35 -4.30
N ARG A 36 22.85 7.52 -3.61
CA ARG A 36 21.71 6.59 -3.72
C ARG A 36 21.08 6.64 -5.10
N ASP A 37 20.94 7.82 -5.70
CA ASP A 37 20.36 7.98 -7.03
C ASP A 37 21.27 7.37 -8.11
N ASP A 38 22.59 7.47 -7.96
CA ASP A 38 23.58 6.83 -8.85
C ASP A 38 23.53 5.29 -8.73
N GLN A 39 23.42 4.77 -7.50
CA GLN A 39 23.21 3.34 -7.25
C GLN A 39 21.89 2.87 -7.87
N ARG A 40 20.80 3.61 -7.64
CA ARG A 40 19.48 3.28 -8.19
C ARG A 40 19.50 3.29 -9.72
N ARG A 41 20.14 4.28 -10.34
CA ARG A 41 20.33 4.35 -11.80
C ARG A 41 21.06 3.12 -12.32
N THR A 42 22.10 2.67 -11.62
CA THR A 42 22.88 1.48 -11.99
C THR A 42 22.02 0.22 -11.92
N ILE A 43 21.27 0.04 -10.82
CA ILE A 43 20.35 -1.10 -10.64
C ILE A 43 19.30 -1.14 -11.75
N LEU A 44 18.58 -0.03 -11.95
CA LEU A 44 17.53 0.06 -12.97
C LEU A 44 18.07 -0.15 -14.39
N SER A 45 19.29 0.30 -14.67
CA SER A 45 19.93 0.08 -15.98
C SER A 45 20.27 -1.40 -16.22
N ASN A 46 20.72 -2.11 -15.18
CA ASN A 46 21.01 -3.54 -15.24
C ASN A 46 19.72 -4.37 -15.39
N GLU A 47 18.67 -3.99 -14.65
CA GLU A 47 17.34 -4.60 -14.78
C GLU A 47 16.78 -4.39 -16.18
N LEU A 48 16.88 -3.17 -16.73
CA LEU A 48 16.43 -2.84 -18.08
C LEU A 48 17.18 -3.67 -19.14
N ALA A 49 18.49 -3.86 -18.99
CA ALA A 49 19.26 -4.72 -19.89
C ALA A 49 18.79 -6.19 -19.84
N THR A 50 18.51 -6.67 -18.62
CA THR A 50 17.99 -8.03 -18.40
C THR A 50 16.61 -8.21 -19.02
N GLU A 51 15.69 -7.26 -18.80
CA GLU A 51 14.33 -7.30 -19.37
C GLU A 51 14.35 -7.25 -20.90
N ARG A 52 15.23 -6.45 -21.52
CA ARG A 52 15.40 -6.44 -22.99
C ARG A 52 15.84 -7.79 -23.52
N LYS A 53 16.79 -8.44 -22.85
CA LYS A 53 17.27 -9.78 -23.21
C LYS A 53 16.16 -10.83 -23.06
N SER A 54 15.39 -10.77 -21.98
CA SER A 54 14.24 -11.66 -21.77
C SER A 54 13.17 -11.46 -22.84
N LEU A 55 12.88 -10.22 -23.22
CA LEU A 55 11.94 -9.92 -24.31
C LEU A 55 12.41 -10.50 -25.65
N GLU A 56 13.70 -10.36 -25.97
CA GLU A 56 14.28 -10.95 -27.18
C GLU A 56 14.17 -12.48 -27.18
N GLN A 57 14.48 -13.11 -26.04
CA GLN A 57 14.34 -14.56 -25.87
C GLN A 57 12.87 -15.00 -26.06
N VAL A 58 11.91 -14.33 -25.44
CA VAL A 58 10.48 -14.66 -25.58
C VAL A 58 9.99 -14.45 -27.01
N ASN A 59 10.48 -13.43 -27.71
CA ASN A 59 10.15 -13.21 -29.12
C ASN A 59 10.68 -14.34 -30.02
N SER A 60 11.89 -14.84 -29.74
CA SER A 60 12.41 -16.02 -30.45
C SER A 60 11.59 -17.28 -30.14
N GLU A 61 11.21 -17.49 -28.88
CA GLU A 61 10.34 -18.59 -28.45
C GLU A 61 8.96 -18.52 -29.13
N LEU A 62 8.40 -17.31 -29.25
CA LEU A 62 7.13 -17.09 -29.93
C LEU A 62 7.22 -17.42 -31.42
N ALA A 63 8.28 -16.97 -32.09
CA ALA A 63 8.51 -17.29 -33.49
C ALA A 63 8.65 -18.79 -33.73
N ASP A 64 9.35 -19.50 -32.84
CA ASP A 64 9.53 -20.94 -32.94
C ASP A 64 8.26 -21.71 -32.59
N ALA A 65 7.45 -21.23 -31.64
CA ALA A 65 6.12 -21.78 -31.34
C ALA A 65 5.17 -21.68 -32.55
N ILE A 66 5.21 -20.55 -33.28
CA ILE A 66 4.41 -20.36 -34.49
C ILE A 66 4.89 -21.29 -35.61
N LYS A 67 6.21 -21.40 -35.84
CA LYS A 67 6.78 -22.32 -36.85
C LYS A 67 6.44 -23.77 -36.57
N ALA A 68 6.50 -24.17 -35.29
CA ALA A 68 6.18 -25.52 -34.83
C ALA A 68 4.67 -25.80 -34.79
N GLN A 69 3.81 -24.83 -35.17
CA GLN A 69 2.36 -24.94 -35.12
C GLN A 69 1.85 -25.43 -33.76
N LYS A 70 2.43 -24.90 -32.69
CA LYS A 70 1.96 -25.16 -31.32
C LYS A 70 0.50 -24.74 -31.14
N SER A 71 -0.10 -25.22 -30.06
CA SER A 71 -1.50 -24.90 -29.77
C SER A 71 -1.69 -23.38 -29.61
N PRO A 72 -2.85 -22.82 -29.99
CA PRO A 72 -3.13 -21.40 -29.85
C PRO A 72 -2.95 -20.88 -28.40
N ASP A 73 -3.24 -21.72 -27.41
CA ASP A 73 -3.14 -21.33 -26.00
C ASP A 73 -1.69 -21.23 -25.51
N GLU A 74 -0.79 -22.10 -26.00
CA GLU A 74 0.65 -21.97 -25.75
C GLU A 74 1.21 -20.69 -26.37
N VAL A 75 0.84 -20.41 -27.62
CA VAL A 75 1.26 -19.19 -28.33
C VAL A 75 0.78 -17.94 -27.58
N ARG A 76 -0.48 -17.94 -27.10
CA ARG A 76 -1.03 -16.84 -26.27
C ARG A 76 -0.27 -16.66 -24.96
N THR A 77 0.11 -17.76 -24.31
CA THR A 77 0.87 -17.72 -23.06
C THR A 77 2.25 -17.09 -23.26
N ILE A 78 2.95 -17.46 -24.33
CA ILE A 78 4.25 -16.88 -24.68
C ILE A 78 4.09 -15.38 -25.04
N ALA A 79 3.08 -15.04 -25.83
CA ALA A 79 2.79 -13.64 -26.17
C ALA A 79 2.47 -12.79 -24.92
N ALA A 80 1.72 -13.33 -23.96
CA ALA A 80 1.41 -12.65 -22.71
C ALA A 80 2.67 -12.38 -21.86
N LYS A 81 3.63 -13.32 -21.84
CA LYS A 81 4.95 -13.10 -21.21
C LYS A 81 5.70 -11.95 -21.89
N GLY A 82 5.70 -11.92 -23.23
CA GLY A 82 6.33 -10.86 -24.01
C GLY A 82 5.74 -9.48 -23.70
N LEU A 83 4.41 -9.38 -23.57
CA LEU A 83 3.74 -8.15 -23.15
C LEU A 83 4.15 -7.73 -21.73
N GLY A 84 4.30 -8.68 -20.81
CA GLY A 84 4.81 -8.43 -19.46
C GLY A 84 6.19 -7.77 -19.46
N HIS A 85 7.15 -8.35 -20.20
CA HIS A 85 8.49 -7.76 -20.34
C HIS A 85 8.46 -6.37 -20.98
N SER A 86 7.62 -6.16 -22.00
CA SER A 86 7.47 -4.83 -22.63
C SER A 86 6.97 -3.77 -21.63
N ASN A 87 5.96 -4.10 -20.82
CA ASN A 87 5.42 -3.18 -19.81
C ASN A 87 6.43 -2.87 -18.70
N ASN A 88 7.24 -3.86 -18.32
CA ASN A 88 8.33 -3.68 -17.36
C ASN A 88 9.40 -2.74 -17.92
N ILE A 89 9.83 -2.93 -19.17
CA ILE A 89 10.79 -2.06 -19.86
C ILE A 89 10.32 -0.61 -19.88
N GLU A 90 9.06 -0.36 -20.22
CA GLU A 90 8.48 1.00 -20.21
C GLU A 90 8.51 1.61 -18.79
N SER A 91 8.19 0.81 -17.78
CA SER A 91 8.18 1.26 -16.39
C SER A 91 9.59 1.60 -15.88
N LEU A 92 10.58 0.75 -16.17
CA LEU A 92 11.98 0.99 -15.83
C LEU A 92 12.53 2.24 -16.55
N GLN A 93 12.16 2.45 -17.81
CA GLN A 93 12.55 3.65 -18.57
C GLN A 93 11.98 4.93 -17.95
N ARG A 94 10.72 4.91 -17.50
CA ARG A 94 10.11 6.04 -16.80
C ARG A 94 10.81 6.33 -15.47
N GLU A 95 11.20 5.31 -14.72
CA GLU A 95 11.95 5.49 -13.47
C GLU A 95 13.33 6.10 -13.73
N LEU A 96 14.05 5.62 -14.75
CA LEU A 96 15.34 6.19 -15.15
C LEU A 96 15.21 7.65 -15.62
N ASP A 97 14.17 7.98 -16.37
CA ASP A 97 13.89 9.35 -16.78
C ASP A 97 13.59 10.27 -15.58
N GLY A 98 12.89 9.74 -14.56
CA GLY A 98 12.65 10.47 -13.31
C GLY A 98 13.92 10.77 -12.54
N LEU A 99 14.89 9.84 -12.51
CA LEU A 99 16.21 10.07 -11.90
C LEU A 99 17.10 11.02 -12.72
N ALA A 100 16.78 11.27 -13.99
CA ALA A 100 17.47 12.26 -14.81
C ALA A 100 16.92 13.68 -14.60
N GLY A 101 15.97 13.88 -13.67
CA GLY A 101 15.37 15.17 -13.40
C GLY A 101 14.36 15.62 -14.47
N LYS A 102 13.95 14.71 -15.37
CA LYS A 102 12.82 15.00 -16.27
C LYS A 102 11.54 14.99 -15.43
N PRO A 103 10.67 16.01 -15.56
CA PRO A 103 9.43 16.05 -14.79
C PRO A 103 8.56 14.87 -15.22
N VAL A 104 8.50 13.84 -14.37
CA VAL A 104 7.58 12.72 -14.55
C VAL A 104 6.18 13.28 -14.33
N GLN A 105 5.32 13.16 -15.34
CA GLN A 105 3.89 13.47 -15.21
C GLN A 105 3.34 12.60 -14.08
N SER A 106 3.12 13.19 -12.91
CA SER A 106 2.47 12.51 -11.81
C SER A 106 1.09 12.05 -12.28
N ARG A 107 0.79 10.76 -12.13
CA ARG A 107 -0.55 10.26 -12.43
C ARG A 107 -1.51 11.07 -11.58
N LYS A 108 -2.46 11.77 -12.21
CA LYS A 108 -3.56 12.41 -11.49
C LYS A 108 -4.23 11.33 -10.65
N ALA A 109 -4.24 11.50 -9.33
CA ALA A 109 -4.95 10.58 -8.46
C ALA A 109 -6.38 10.43 -8.97
N PRO A 110 -6.95 9.21 -8.98
CA PRO A 110 -8.33 9.02 -9.39
C PRO A 110 -9.20 9.96 -8.55
N PHE A 111 -10.11 10.66 -9.21
CA PHE A 111 -11.06 11.55 -8.54
C PHE A 111 -11.88 10.71 -7.56
N VAL A 112 -11.59 10.85 -6.27
CA VAL A 112 -12.42 10.30 -5.21
C VAL A 112 -13.48 11.37 -4.94
N PRO A 113 -14.76 11.15 -5.29
CA PRO A 113 -15.81 12.08 -4.87
C PRO A 113 -15.79 12.13 -3.35
N GLN A 114 -15.39 13.27 -2.79
CA GLN A 114 -15.60 13.56 -1.38
C GLN A 114 -17.11 13.48 -1.16
N ARG A 115 -17.57 12.41 -0.52
CA ARG A 115 -18.91 12.35 0.05
C ARG A 115 -19.01 13.61 0.92
N ALA A 116 -19.91 14.52 0.58
CA ALA A 116 -20.14 15.72 1.37
C ALA A 116 -20.24 15.30 2.84
N GLU A 117 -19.33 15.82 3.67
CA GLU A 117 -19.28 15.49 5.09
C GLU A 117 -20.61 15.92 5.72
N ALA A 118 -21.54 14.97 5.86
CA ALA A 118 -22.42 15.03 7.00
C ALA A 118 -21.49 15.10 8.21
N ALA A 119 -21.63 16.14 9.03
CA ALA A 119 -20.79 16.40 10.19
C ALA A 119 -20.42 15.08 10.88
N PRO A 120 -19.13 14.80 11.12
CA PRO A 120 -18.74 13.52 11.68
C PRO A 120 -19.51 13.33 12.98
N ALA A 121 -20.40 12.33 13.01
CA ALA A 121 -20.95 11.87 14.27
C ALA A 121 -19.74 11.60 15.18
N PRO A 122 -19.75 12.08 16.44
CA PRO A 122 -18.60 11.93 17.32
C PRO A 122 -18.24 10.45 17.36
N SER A 123 -17.07 10.10 16.82
CA SER A 123 -16.55 8.75 16.95
C SER A 123 -16.44 8.49 18.44
N ASN A 124 -17.11 7.45 18.95
CA ASN A 124 -16.93 7.05 20.35
C ASN A 124 -15.44 6.87 20.60
N ALA A 125 -14.86 7.73 21.43
CA ALA A 125 -13.46 7.66 21.78
C ALA A 125 -13.18 6.24 22.31
N ALA A 126 -12.01 5.70 21.95
CA ALA A 126 -11.52 4.50 22.60
C ALA A 126 -11.57 4.72 24.12
N PRO A 127 -11.94 3.71 24.93
CA PRO A 127 -11.66 3.78 26.35
C PRO A 127 -10.18 4.15 26.53
N ALA A 128 -9.89 5.18 27.34
CA ALA A 128 -8.54 5.73 27.51
C ALA A 128 -7.50 4.70 27.99
N ASP A 129 -7.98 3.54 28.45
CA ASP A 129 -7.21 2.45 29.03
C ASP A 129 -6.63 1.46 28.00
N VAL A 130 -6.94 1.61 26.70
CA VAL A 130 -6.41 0.71 25.65
C VAL A 130 -5.58 1.49 24.63
N PRO A 131 -4.27 1.16 24.48
CA PRO A 131 -3.40 1.78 23.48
C PRO A 131 -3.98 1.67 22.06
N TYR A 132 -3.68 2.65 21.22
CA TYR A 132 -4.26 2.75 19.87
C TYR A 132 -3.92 1.55 18.96
N TRP A 133 -2.81 0.85 19.24
CA TRP A 133 -2.32 -0.28 18.45
C TRP A 133 -2.92 -1.63 18.87
N ASP A 134 -3.56 -1.75 20.04
CA ASP A 134 -4.16 -3.00 20.51
C ASP A 134 -5.63 -3.10 20.05
N VAL A 135 -5.79 -3.64 18.83
CA VAL A 135 -7.09 -3.81 18.17
C VAL A 135 -7.94 -4.89 18.85
N TYR A 136 -7.32 -5.89 19.49
CA TYR A 136 -8.02 -7.06 20.04
C TYR A 136 -8.72 -6.77 21.36
N LYS A 137 -8.20 -5.81 22.14
CA LYS A 137 -8.83 -5.39 23.40
C LYS A 137 -9.82 -4.24 23.23
N ARG A 138 -9.91 -3.66 22.03
CA ARG A 138 -10.89 -2.63 21.73
C ARG A 138 -12.25 -3.28 21.48
N LYS A 139 -13.28 -2.82 22.19
CA LYS A 139 -14.68 -3.17 21.86
C LYS A 139 -14.99 -2.62 20.47
N GLN A 140 -15.05 -3.49 19.47
CA GLN A 140 -15.45 -3.10 18.11
C GLN A 140 -16.94 -2.77 18.10
N ASN A 141 -17.33 -1.67 17.44
CA ASN A 141 -18.74 -1.38 17.22
C ASN A 141 -19.33 -2.44 16.28
N THR A 142 -20.27 -3.23 16.76
CA THR A 142 -21.09 -4.09 15.91
C THR A 142 -21.95 -3.18 15.01
N PRO A 143 -21.94 -3.36 13.67
CA PRO A 143 -22.83 -2.60 12.81
C PRO A 143 -24.29 -2.85 13.21
N PRO A 144 -25.19 -1.86 13.12
CA PRO A 144 -26.61 -2.10 13.31
C PRO A 144 -27.06 -3.14 12.29
N GLN A 145 -27.63 -4.25 12.79
CA GLN A 145 -28.25 -5.27 11.97
C GLN A 145 -29.37 -4.62 11.15
N PRO A 146 -29.48 -4.90 9.83
CA PRO A 146 -30.59 -4.41 9.04
C PRO A 146 -31.89 -4.93 9.65
N GLN A 147 -32.78 -4.01 10.01
CA GLN A 147 -34.13 -4.37 10.44
C GLN A 147 -34.84 -5.00 9.26
N VAL A 148 -35.01 -6.32 9.31
CA VAL A 148 -35.95 -7.03 8.44
C VAL A 148 -37.32 -6.50 8.82
N THR A 149 -37.89 -5.68 7.95
CA THR A 149 -39.28 -5.25 8.06
C THR A 149 -40.09 -6.38 7.46
N ASP A 150 -40.75 -7.15 8.33
CA ASP A 150 -41.78 -8.10 7.92
C ASP A 150 -42.96 -7.29 7.37
N GLN A 151 -42.95 -7.03 6.07
CA GLN A 151 -44.16 -6.73 5.32
C GLN A 151 -44.67 -8.04 4.73
N GLU A 152 -45.71 -8.56 5.37
CA GLU A 152 -46.62 -9.53 4.79
C GLU A 152 -47.12 -8.97 3.45
N GLY A 153 -46.72 -9.65 2.37
CA GLY A 153 -47.11 -9.35 1.00
C GLY A 153 -46.70 -10.53 0.13
N GLU A 154 -47.71 -11.28 -0.30
CA GLU A 154 -47.65 -12.46 -1.15
C GLU A 154 -46.81 -12.29 -2.43
N ASP A 155 -46.48 -13.45 -2.99
CA ASP A 155 -46.02 -13.73 -4.36
C ASP A 155 -44.51 -13.69 -4.66
N GLY A 156 -43.99 -14.89 -4.91
CA GLY A 156 -43.17 -15.12 -6.10
C GLY A 156 -41.73 -15.57 -5.87
N LEU A 157 -41.53 -16.88 -5.95
CA LEU A 157 -40.36 -17.56 -6.55
C LEU A 157 -38.96 -16.97 -6.25
N ASN A 158 -38.19 -17.67 -5.40
CA ASN A 158 -37.04 -18.42 -5.93
C ASN A 158 -36.40 -19.30 -4.86
N ASP A 159 -36.44 -20.61 -5.14
CA ASP A 159 -35.51 -21.60 -4.63
C ASP A 159 -34.06 -21.14 -4.80
N SER A 160 -33.26 -21.24 -3.74
CA SER A 160 -31.83 -21.54 -3.90
C SER A 160 -31.33 -22.37 -2.70
N PRO A 161 -30.72 -23.53 -2.95
CA PRO A 161 -30.49 -24.57 -1.96
C PRO A 161 -29.31 -24.25 -1.01
N ALA A 162 -29.44 -24.81 0.18
CA ALA A 162 -28.47 -24.85 1.26
C ALA A 162 -27.05 -25.21 0.78
N ALA A 163 -26.09 -24.29 0.97
CA ALA A 163 -24.68 -24.61 0.95
C ALA A 163 -24.33 -25.30 2.28
N GLY A 164 -24.35 -26.63 2.25
CA GLY A 164 -23.93 -27.47 3.37
C GLY A 164 -22.46 -27.31 3.68
N ASP A 165 -22.18 -27.14 4.97
CA ASP A 165 -20.87 -27.22 5.60
C ASP A 165 -20.15 -28.51 5.20
N LYS A 166 -18.96 -28.37 4.61
CA LYS A 166 -17.98 -29.45 4.54
C LYS A 166 -16.79 -29.05 5.39
N GLU A 167 -16.80 -29.57 6.62
CA GLU A 167 -15.69 -29.54 7.55
C GLU A 167 -14.44 -30.16 6.90
N ALA A 168 -13.35 -29.40 6.87
CA ALA A 168 -12.03 -29.92 6.53
C ALA A 168 -11.47 -30.66 7.75
N THR A 169 -11.53 -31.99 7.70
CA THR A 169 -10.83 -32.87 8.64
C THR A 169 -9.31 -32.76 8.43
N SER A 170 -8.60 -32.34 9.48
CA SER A 170 -7.14 -32.29 9.52
C SER A 170 -6.58 -33.70 9.67
N GLY A 171 -5.84 -34.15 8.65
CA GLY A 171 -5.13 -35.43 8.65
C GLY A 171 -3.97 -35.45 9.66
N SER A 172 -3.97 -36.48 10.49
CA SER A 172 -2.91 -36.86 11.43
C SER A 172 -1.62 -37.22 10.68
N THR A 173 -0.52 -36.56 11.03
CA THR A 173 0.83 -37.01 10.64
C THR A 173 1.23 -38.20 11.51
N GLN A 174 1.76 -39.23 10.87
CA GLN A 174 2.29 -40.44 11.50
C GLN A 174 3.83 -40.41 11.44
#